data_AF-A0A934DF22-F1
#
_entry.id   AF-A0A934DF22-F1
#
_cell.length_a   1.000
_cell.length_b   1.000
_cell.length_c   1.000
_cell.angle_alpha   90.00
_cell.angle_beta   90.00
_cell.angle_gamma   90.00
#
_symmetry.space_group_name_H-M   'P 1'
#
loop_
_entity.id
_entity.type
_entity.pdbx_description
1 polymer ?
#
loop_
_entity_poly.entity_id
_entity_poly.type
_entity_poly.pdbx_seq_one_letter_code
_entity_poly.pdbx_strand_id
1 'polypeptide(L)' 'MKNEKLPKDPDLLGSVQAMKRSAANALKLARRTHTPCYVVKDGKIVNVAERQKISRTEKIVSK' A
#
# COMPACT_ATOMS: atom_id res chain seq x y z
N MET A 1 13.40 -8.75 -1.27
CA MET A 1 12.41 -8.10 -2.16
C MET A 1 12.20 -9.03 -3.34
N LYS A 2 10.96 -9.47 -3.63
CA LYS A 2 10.70 -10.33 -4.80
C LYS A 2 10.91 -9.47 -6.06
N ASN A 3 11.82 -9.89 -6.94
CA ASN A 3 12.01 -9.26 -8.24
C ASN A 3 10.78 -9.55 -9.09
N GLU A 4 9.77 -8.67 -9.03
CA GLU A 4 8.63 -8.70 -9.94
C GLU A 4 9.16 -8.48 -11.35
N LYS A 5 9.34 -9.57 -12.11
CA LYS A 5 9.71 -9.48 -13.53
C LYS A 5 8.68 -8.59 -14.20
N LEU A 6 9.16 -7.55 -14.89
CA LEU A 6 8.29 -6.73 -15.71
C LEU A 6 7.48 -7.63 -16.66
N PRO A 7 6.24 -7.25 -16.98
CA PRO A 7 5.47 -7.93 -18.00
C PRO A 7 6.33 -8.03 -19.27
N LYS A 8 6.54 -9.25 -19.74
CA LYS A 8 7.31 -9.52 -20.96
C LYS A 8 6.47 -9.30 -22.22
N ASP A 9 5.16 -9.26 -22.04
CA ASP A 9 4.20 -9.00 -23.09
C ASP A 9 4.26 -7.51 -23.49
N PRO A 10 4.44 -7.20 -24.78
CA PRO A 10 4.49 -5.82 -25.29
C PRO A 10 3.28 -4.98 -24.93
N ASP A 11 2.08 -5.55 -24.89
CA ASP A 11 0.84 -4.82 -24.61
C ASP A 11 0.72 -4.47 -23.12
N LEU A 12 1.44 -5.21 -22.27
CA LEU A 12 1.52 -4.96 -20.84
C LEU A 12 2.71 -4.09 -20.46
N LEU A 13 3.51 -3.61 -21.42
CA LEU A 13 4.59 -2.67 -21.16
C LEU A 13 4.02 -1.38 -20.53
N GLY A 14 4.47 -1.07 -19.31
CA GLY A 14 4.02 0.11 -18.56
C GLY A 14 2.77 -0.11 -17.69
N SER A 15 2.09 -1.25 -17.79
CA SER A 15 0.92 -1.58 -16.96
C SER A 15 1.24 -1.52 -15.45
N VAL A 16 2.42 -2.02 -15.05
CA VAL A 16 2.90 -1.96 -13.65
C VAL A 16 3.04 -0.52 -13.17
N GLN A 17 3.56 0.38 -14.01
CA GLN A 17 3.69 1.79 -13.66
C GLN A 17 2.32 2.47 -13.57
N ALA A 18 1.42 2.17 -14.50
CA ALA A 18 0.04 2.65 -14.45
C ALA A 18 -0.67 2.19 -13.17
N MET A 19 -0.54 0.91 -12.80
CA MET A 19 -1.13 0.34 -11.59
C MET A 19 -0.60 1.02 -10.32
N LYS A 20 0.72 1.26 -10.22
CA LYS A 20 1.32 1.99 -9.08
C LYS A 20 0.76 3.41 -8.95
N ARG A 21 0.61 4.14 -10.07
CA ARG A 21 0.00 5.48 -10.08
C ARG A 21 -1.46 5.43 -9.64
N SER A 22 -2.24 4.50 -10.18
CA SER A 22 -3.66 4.33 -9.85
C SER A 22 -3.84 4.01 -8.37
N ALA A 23 -3.04 3.08 -7.81
CA ALA A 23 -3.08 2.74 -6.40
C ALA A 23 -2.72 3.95 -5.49
N ALA A 24 -1.69 4.71 -5.85
CA ALA A 24 -1.31 5.92 -5.12
C ALA A 24 -2.42 6.99 -5.12
N ASN A 25 -3.06 7.20 -6.27
CA ASN A 25 -4.17 8.13 -6.40
C ASN A 25 -5.41 7.69 -5.62
N ALA A 26 -5.75 6.40 -5.66
CA ALA A 26 -6.86 5.83 -4.89
C ALA A 26 -6.64 6.04 -3.39
N LEU A 27 -5.43 5.76 -2.87
CA LEU A 27 -5.10 6.00 -1.47
C LEU A 27 -5.16 7.48 -1.10
N LYS A 28 -4.64 8.36 -1.96
CA LYS A 28 -4.69 9.82 -1.76
C LYS A 28 -6.14 10.31 -1.69
N LEU A 29 -6.99 9.84 -2.61
CA LEU A 29 -8.41 10.17 -2.63
C LEU A 29 -9.10 9.68 -1.36
N ALA A 30 -8.89 8.42 -1.00
CA ALA A 30 -9.52 7.80 0.17
C ALA A 30 -9.21 8.56 1.47
N ARG A 31 -7.94 8.95 1.66
CA ARG A 31 -7.52 9.80 2.79
C ARG A 31 -8.19 11.17 2.78
N ARG A 32 -8.35 11.78 1.60
CA ARG A 32 -8.98 13.10 1.45
C ARG A 32 -10.48 13.06 1.74
N THR A 33 -11.17 11.99 1.32
CA THR A 33 -12.62 11.84 1.47
C THR A 33 -13.02 11.09 2.74
N HIS A 34 -12.07 10.74 3.60
CA HIS A 34 -12.29 9.90 4.78
C HIS A 34 -13.00 8.57 4.45
N THR A 35 -12.75 8.03 3.26
CA THR A 35 -13.29 6.73 2.86
C THR A 35 -12.25 5.63 3.15
N PRO A 36 -12.68 4.43 3.55
CA PRO A 36 -11.76 3.32 3.77
C PRO A 36 -11.14 2.86 2.44
N CYS A 37 -9.89 2.39 2.49
CA CYS A 37 -9.19 1.80 1.34
C CYS A 37 -8.56 0.49 1.80
N TYR A 38 -9.09 -0.63 1.31
CA TYR A 38 -8.67 -1.96 1.74
C TYR A 38 -7.69 -2.60 0.77
N VAL A 39 -6.67 -3.26 1.31
CA VAL A 39 -5.76 -4.13 0.55
C VAL A 39 -5.57 -5.45 1.27
N VAL A 40 -5.17 -6.48 0.54
CA VAL A 40 -4.69 -7.73 1.13
C VAL A 40 -3.20 -7.59 1.43
N LYS A 41 -2.82 -7.70 2.70
CA LYS A 41 -1.43 -7.70 3.16
C LYS A 41 -1.23 -8.89 4.09
N ASP A 42 -0.27 -9.76 3.77
CA ASP A 42 0.03 -10.96 4.56
C ASP A 42 -1.20 -11.85 4.80
N GLY A 43 -2.04 -12.01 3.76
CA GLY A 43 -3.28 -12.79 3.80
C GLY A 43 -4.43 -12.14 4.57
N LYS A 44 -4.26 -10.91 5.08
CA LYS A 44 -5.27 -10.17 5.85
C LYS A 44 -5.76 -8.95 5.09
N ILE A 45 -7.04 -8.63 5.21
CA ILE A 45 -7.61 -7.39 4.70
C ILE A 45 -7.27 -6.26 5.68
N VAL A 46 -6.62 -5.20 5.19
CA VAL A 46 -6.17 -4.07 6.01
C VAL A 46 -6.64 -2.77 5.40
N ASN A 47 -7.22 -1.88 6.21
CA ASN A 47 -7.51 -0.50 5.80
C ASN A 47 -6.22 0.33 5.81
N VAL A 48 -5.76 0.75 4.64
CA VAL A 48 -4.53 1.55 4.46
C VAL A 48 -4.79 3.06 4.40
N ALA A 49 -6.06 3.47 4.27
CA ALA A 49 -6.45 4.88 4.38
C ALA A 49 -6.52 5.36 5.83
N GLU A 50 -6.75 4.44 6.77
CA GLU A 50 -6.67 4.73 8.21
C GLU A 50 -5.25 5.18 8.59
N ARG A 51 -5.17 6.33 9.28
CA ARG A 51 -3.91 6.84 9.80
C ARG A 51 -3.51 5.94 10.96
N GLN A 52 -2.55 5.03 10.74
CA GLN A 52 -1.98 4.24 11.83
C GLN A 52 -1.49 5.20 12.91
N LYS A 53 -2.12 5.18 14.08
CA LYS A 53 -1.55 5.77 15.28
C LYS A 53 -0.30 4.95 15.55
N ILE A 54 0.87 5.49 15.18
CA ILE A 54 2.14 4.90 15.56
C ILE A 54 2.19 5.00 17.08
N SER A 55 1.76 3.94 17.78
CA SER A 55 2.07 3.77 19.19
C SER A 55 3.56 3.52 19.26
N ARG A 56 4.30 4.58 19.54
CA ARG A 56 5.75 4.56 19.77
C ARG A 56 6.03 3.95 21.15
N THR A 57 5.51 2.75 21.40
CA THR A 57 5.59 2.05 22.67
C THR A 57 6.33 0.75 22.43
N GLU A 58 7.67 0.80 22.55
CA GLU A 58 8.55 -0.31 22.96
C GLU A 58 10.00 0.08 22.67
N LYS A 59 10.60 0.85 23.58
CA LYS A 59 12.03 0.79 23.97
C LYS A 59 12.22 1.68 25.20
N ILE A 60 11.60 1.28 26.31
CA ILE A 60 12.08 1.66 27.64
C ILE A 60 12.04 0.35 28.43
N VAL A 61 13.12 0.08 29.19
CA VAL A 61 13.38 -1.12 30.00
C VAL A 61 14.17 -2.23 29.29
N SER A 62 15.49 -2.08 29.30
CA SER A 62 16.30 -3.12 29.95
C SER A 62 17.31 -2.44 30.87
N LYS A 63 17.39 -3.01 32.07
CA LYS A 63 18.03 -2.51 33.28
C LYS A 63 19.51 -2.85 33.31
#